data_AF-A0A920N2U7-F1
#
_entry.id   AF-A0A920N2U7-F1
#
_cell.length_a   1.000
_cell.length_b   1.000
_cell.length_c   1.000
_cell.angle_alpha   90.00
_cell.angle_beta   90.00
_cell.angle_gamma   90.00
#
_symmetry.space_group_name_H-M   'P 1'
#
loop_
_entity.id
_entity.type
_entity.pdbx_description
1 polymer ?
#
loop_
_entity_poly.entity_id
_entity_poly.type
_entity_poly.pdbx_seq_one_letter_code
_entity_poly.pdbx_strand_id
1 'polypeptide(L)'
;MTLSRTRDDVVTEVTQAWHDAAGNRKRLAMSGERLKQAGESLRLHRLRIRGLIGLPLEALQAVESISQARQDRLEAIIGFNRSQVGLLRAVGRPLGGNR
;
A
#
# COMPACT_ATOMS: atom_id res chain seq x y z
N MET A 1 14.73 -27.96 23.12
CA MET A 1 14.58 -26.50 22.90
C MET A 1 14.74 -25.81 24.25
N THR A 2 15.63 -24.82 24.40
CA THR A 2 15.78 -24.08 25.67
C THR A 2 14.84 -22.87 25.69
N LEU A 3 14.32 -22.50 26.86
CA LEU A 3 13.38 -21.38 27.03
C LEU A 3 13.92 -20.06 26.45
N SER A 4 15.23 -19.81 26.61
CA SER A 4 15.89 -18.62 26.05
C SER A 4 15.79 -18.57 24.52
N ARG A 5 16.01 -19.70 23.83
CA ARG A 5 15.94 -19.75 22.37
C ARG A 5 14.53 -19.46 21.87
N THR A 6 13.52 -20.09 22.48
CA THR A 6 12.11 -19.83 22.14
C THR A 6 11.72 -18.38 22.38
N ARG A 7 12.21 -17.76 23.46
CA ARG A 7 11.99 -16.33 23.72
C ARG A 7 12.59 -15.46 22.62
N ASP A 8 13.85 -15.72 22.27
CA ASP A 8 14.55 -14.91 21.27
C ASP A 8 13.89 -15.07 19.88
N ASP A 9 13.46 -16.28 19.52
CA ASP A 9 12.71 -16.56 18.29
C ASP A 9 11.41 -15.73 18.22
N VAL A 10 10.64 -15.70 19.32
CA VAL A 10 9.39 -14.91 19.42
C VAL A 10 9.67 -13.42 19.32
N VAL A 11 10.70 -12.91 20.01
CA VAL A 11 11.08 -11.50 19.94
C VAL A 11 11.44 -11.11 18.50
N THR A 12 12.21 -11.95 17.81
CA THR A 12 12.57 -11.72 16.41
C THR A 12 11.35 -11.73 15.49
N GLU A 13 10.46 -12.73 15.62
CA GLU A 13 9.25 -12.82 14.80
C GLU A 13 8.33 -11.59 14.97
N VAL A 14 8.05 -11.21 16.22
CA VAL A 14 7.19 -10.05 16.52
C VAL A 14 7.82 -8.75 16.00
N THR A 15 9.13 -8.58 16.18
CA THR A 15 9.85 -7.39 15.73
C THR A 15 9.80 -7.25 14.21
N GLN A 16 10.05 -8.35 13.48
CA GLN A 16 9.96 -8.36 12.02
C GLN A 16 8.55 -8.05 11.53
N ALA A 17 7.54 -8.73 12.08
CA ALA A 17 6.15 -8.51 11.71
C ALA A 17 5.68 -7.06 11.98
N TRP A 18 6.17 -6.44 13.06
CA TRP A 18 5.88 -5.04 13.36
C TRP A 18 6.50 -4.09 12.33
N HIS A 19 7.77 -4.29 11.97
CA HIS A 19 8.43 -3.47 10.95
C HIS A 19 7.76 -3.62 9.58
N ASP A 20 7.34 -4.82 9.23
CA ASP A 20 6.60 -5.07 7.99
C ASP A 20 5.26 -4.34 7.97
N ALA A 21 4.49 -4.41 9.06
CA ALA A 21 3.23 -3.68 9.19
C ALA A 21 3.42 -2.16 9.14
N ALA A 22 4.44 -1.64 9.83
CA ALA A 22 4.78 -0.23 9.81
C ALA A 22 5.22 0.24 8.42
N GLY A 23 6.01 -0.56 7.70
CA GLY A 23 6.46 -0.29 6.34
C GLY A 23 5.29 -0.28 5.35
N ASN A 24 4.41 -1.29 5.41
CA ASN A 24 3.22 -1.33 4.57
C ASN A 24 2.25 -0.18 4.85
N ARG A 25 2.11 0.25 6.12
CA ARG A 25 1.31 1.44 6.46
C ARG A 25 1.83 2.70 5.74
N LYS A 26 3.16 2.89 5.73
CA LYS A 26 3.80 4.00 5.00
C LYS A 26 3.55 3.89 3.49
N ARG A 27 3.74 2.70 2.91
CA ARG A 27 3.45 2.45 1.48
C ARG A 27 1.99 2.74 1.12
N LEU A 28 1.04 2.36 1.98
CA LEU A 28 -0.38 2.65 1.79
C LEU A 28 -0.65 4.17 1.80
N ALA A 29 -0.04 4.91 2.72
CA ALA A 29 -0.15 6.37 2.73
C ALA A 29 0.42 6.99 1.45
N MET A 30 1.62 6.58 1.04
CA MET A 30 2.29 7.06 -0.17
C MET A 30 1.49 6.74 -1.45
N SER A 31 0.91 5.55 -1.56
CA SER A 31 0.06 5.18 -2.70
C SER A 31 -1.18 6.07 -2.81
N GLY A 32 -1.73 6.50 -1.66
CA GLY A 32 -2.86 7.43 -1.62
C GLY A 32 -2.48 8.81 -2.16
N GLU A 33 -1.29 9.29 -1.83
CA GLU A 33 -0.79 10.57 -2.35
C GLU A 33 -0.49 10.49 -3.85
N ARG A 34 0.14 9.42 -4.32
CA ARG A 34 0.35 9.18 -5.76
C ARG A 34 -0.95 9.14 -6.56
N LEU A 35 -1.98 8.50 -6.02
CA LEU A 35 -3.30 8.46 -6.66
C LEU A 35 -3.93 9.86 -6.77
N LYS A 36 -3.80 10.70 -5.73
CA LYS A 36 -4.27 12.10 -5.79
C LYS A 36 -3.53 12.88 -6.86
N GLN A 37 -2.20 12.77 -6.90
CA GLN A 37 -1.35 13.45 -7.88
C GLN A 37 -1.68 13.03 -9.31
N ALA A 38 -1.83 11.74 -9.57
CA ALA A 38 -2.22 11.23 -10.89
C ALA A 38 -3.64 11.69 -11.29
N GLY A 39 -4.56 11.77 -10.33
CA GLY A 39 -5.90 12.32 -10.54
C GLY A 39 -5.87 13.81 -10.94
N GLU A 40 -5.03 14.60 -10.28
CA GLU A 40 -4.87 16.02 -10.59
C GLU A 40 -4.19 16.24 -11.95
N SER A 41 -3.15 15.45 -12.26
CA SER A 41 -2.52 15.45 -13.59
C SER A 41 -3.56 15.17 -14.69
N LEU A 42 -4.38 14.14 -14.53
CA LEU A 42 -5.46 13.84 -15.49
C LEU A 42 -6.46 14.98 -15.63
N ARG A 43 -6.80 15.66 -14.53
CA ARG A 43 -7.68 16.85 -14.55
C ARG A 43 -7.07 17.97 -15.39
N LEU A 44 -5.78 18.28 -15.20
CA LEU A 44 -5.06 19.31 -15.95
C LEU A 44 -4.95 18.98 -17.44
N HIS A 45 -4.60 17.74 -17.78
CA HIS A 45 -4.53 17.32 -19.18
C HIS A 45 -5.90 17.41 -19.88
N ARG A 46 -6.98 17.00 -19.21
CA ARG A 46 -8.34 17.15 -19.75
C ARG A 46 -8.71 18.61 -20.03
N LEU A 47 -8.29 19.55 -19.18
CA LEU A 47 -8.52 20.99 -19.40
C LEU A 47 -7.73 21.49 -20.63
N ARG A 48 -6.45 21.09 -20.77
CA ARG A 48 -5.61 21.48 -21.92
C ARG A 48 -6.16 20.94 -23.25
N ILE A 49 -6.64 19.69 -23.27
CA ILE A 49 -7.24 19.06 -24.45
C ILE A 49 -8.52 19.80 -24.87
N ARG A 50 -9.41 20.11 -23.92
CA ARG A 50 -10.63 20.88 -24.21
C ARG A 50 -10.34 22.28 -24.77
N GLY A 51 -9.24 22.89 -24.36
CA GLY A 51 -8.76 24.17 -24.89
C GLY A 51 -8.08 24.08 -26.26
N LEU A 52 -8.05 22.91 -26.92
CA LEU A 52 -7.36 22.66 -28.19
C LEU A 52 -5.82 22.89 -28.14
N ILE A 53 -5.23 22.91 -26.94
CA ILE A 53 -3.80 23.11 -26.70
C ILE A 53 -3.10 21.79 -26.28
N GLY A 54 -3.88 20.77 -25.91
CA GLY A 54 -3.37 19.45 -25.48
C GLY A 54 -3.23 18.46 -26.63
N LEU A 55 -2.14 17.69 -26.64
CA LEU A 55 -1.89 16.62 -27.61
C LEU A 55 -2.54 15.29 -27.18
N PRO A 56 -3.03 14.45 -28.10
CA PRO A 56 -3.59 13.13 -27.78
C PRO A 56 -2.66 12.23 -26.94
N LEU A 57 -1.34 12.34 -27.16
CA LEU A 57 -0.33 11.57 -26.42
C LEU A 57 -0.32 11.91 -24.91
N GLU A 58 -0.46 13.19 -24.57
CA GLU A 58 -0.51 13.64 -23.17
C GLU A 58 -1.76 13.09 -22.44
N ALA A 59 -2.87 12.93 -23.18
CA ALA A 59 -4.10 12.33 -22.66
C ALA A 59 -3.87 10.87 -22.26
N LEU A 60 -3.20 10.12 -23.13
CA LEU A 60 -2.91 8.70 -22.92
C LEU A 60 -2.00 8.49 -21.71
N GLN A 61 -0.92 9.27 -21.61
CA GLN A 61 0.02 9.22 -20.48
C GLN A 61 -0.67 9.50 -19.14
N ALA A 62 -1.62 10.44 -19.11
CA ALA A 62 -2.38 10.74 -17.90
C ALA A 62 -3.35 9.61 -17.50
N VAL A 63 -3.97 8.96 -18.49
CA VAL A 63 -4.84 7.79 -18.26
C VAL A 63 -4.05 6.59 -17.77
N GLU A 64 -2.87 6.34 -18.36
CA GLU A 64 -1.96 5.30 -17.92
C GLU A 64 -1.48 5.56 -16.48
N SER A 65 -1.07 6.80 -16.18
CA SER A 65 -0.60 7.19 -14.85
C SER A 65 -1.66 6.98 -13.75
N ILE A 66 -2.93 7.36 -14.00
CA ILE A 66 -4.00 7.11 -13.02
C ILE A 66 -4.33 5.62 -12.90
N SER A 67 -4.21 4.85 -13.99
CA SER A 67 -4.42 3.40 -13.98
C SER A 67 -3.37 2.72 -13.10
N GLN A 68 -2.09 3.04 -13.32
CA GLN A 68 -0.99 2.52 -12.52
C GLN A 68 -1.13 2.91 -11.05
N ALA A 69 -1.42 4.19 -10.76
CA ALA A 69 -1.59 4.65 -9.38
C ALA A 69 -2.74 3.94 -8.64
N ARG A 70 -3.80 3.51 -9.35
CA ARG A 70 -4.87 2.69 -8.77
C ARG A 70 -4.40 1.27 -8.47
N GLN A 71 -3.65 0.66 -9.38
CA GLN A 71 -3.08 -0.68 -9.16
C GLN A 71 -2.13 -0.68 -7.97
N ASP A 72 -1.17 0.25 -7.93
CA ASP A 72 -0.23 0.43 -6.82
C ASP A 72 -0.95 0.59 -5.47
N ARG A 73 -2.08 1.31 -5.46
CA ARG A 73 -2.87 1.50 -4.25
C ARG A 73 -3.59 0.22 -3.82
N LEU A 74 -4.16 -0.53 -4.76
CA LEU A 74 -4.77 -1.82 -4.46
C LEU A 74 -3.74 -2.79 -3.87
N GLU A 75 -2.55 -2.87 -4.46
CA GLU A 75 -1.45 -3.67 -3.94
C GLU A 75 -1.02 -3.22 -2.55
N ALA A 76 -0.92 -1.90 -2.31
CA ALA A 76 -0.57 -1.37 -0.99
C ALA A 76 -1.64 -1.67 0.08
N ILE A 77 -2.93 -1.64 -0.27
CA ILE A 77 -4.02 -2.04 0.63
C ILE A 77 -3.90 -3.53 0.98
N ILE A 78 -3.72 -4.39 -0.03
CA ILE A 78 -3.56 -5.83 0.17
C ILE A 78 -2.33 -6.13 1.02
N GLY A 79 -1.19 -5.51 0.72
CA GLY A 79 0.05 -5.66 1.46
C GLY A 79 -0.07 -5.23 2.92
N PHE A 80 -0.73 -4.09 3.17
CA PHE A 80 -1.02 -3.64 4.53
C PHE A 80 -1.91 -4.62 5.30
N ASN A 81 -3.03 -5.04 4.73
CA ASN A 81 -3.93 -6.00 5.38
C ASN A 81 -3.21 -7.33 5.71
N ARG A 82 -2.41 -7.85 4.78
CA ARG A 82 -1.60 -9.07 5.01
C ARG A 82 -0.60 -8.88 6.15
N SER A 83 0.11 -7.74 6.17
CA SER A 83 1.08 -7.46 7.24
C SER A 83 0.42 -7.25 8.61
N GLN A 84 -0.79 -6.70 8.65
CA GLN A 84 -1.56 -6.61 9.90
C GLN A 84 -1.92 -7.99 10.44
N VAL A 85 -2.40 -8.88 9.57
CA VAL A 85 -2.68 -10.29 9.94
C VAL A 85 -1.42 -11.01 10.40
N GLY A 86 -0.29 -10.79 9.73
CA GLY A 86 1.02 -11.33 10.13
C GLY A 86 1.44 -10.89 11.53
N LEU A 87 1.30 -9.60 11.84
CA LEU A 87 1.57 -9.07 13.19
C LEU A 87 0.61 -9.64 14.24
N LEU A 88 -0.69 -9.75 13.93
CA LEU A 88 -1.67 -10.35 14.85
C LEU A 88 -1.33 -11.80 15.18
N ARG A 89 -0.89 -12.58 14.18
CA ARG A 89 -0.41 -13.94 14.38
C ARG A 89 0.83 -13.98 15.28
N ALA A 90 1.83 -13.13 15.00
CA ALA A 90 3.09 -13.11 15.76
C ALA A 90 2.88 -12.79 17.25
N VAL A 91 1.89 -11.95 17.59
CA VAL A 91 1.55 -11.64 18.99
C VAL A 91 0.58 -12.66 19.62
N GLY A 92 0.23 -13.74 18.91
CA GLY A 92 -0.64 -14.81 19.41
C GLY A 92 -2.13 -14.47 19.45
N ARG A 93 -2.60 -13.47 18.68
CA ARG A 93 -4.02 -13.13 18.60
C ARG A 93 -4.77 -14.09 17.66
N PRO A 94 -5.97 -14.58 18.04
CA PRO A 94 -6.80 -15.38 17.14
C PRO A 94 -7.27 -14.56 15.93
N LEU A 95 -7.18 -15.13 14.73
CA LEU A 95 -7.46 -14.44 13.45
C LEU A 95 -8.94 -14.56 12.99
N GLY A 96 -9.87 -14.83 13.89
CA GLY A 96 -11.31 -14.98 13.61
C GLY A 96 -12.08 -15.24 14.90
N GLY A 97 -13.31 -14.75 14.99
CA GLY A 97 -14.11 -14.72 16.22
C GLY A 97 -14.47 -16.11 16.79
N ASN A 98 -14.21 -16.22 18.11
CA ASN A 98 -14.87 -17.00 19.16
C ASN A 98 -14.80 -18.54 19.14
N ARG A 99 -13.84 -19.10 19.88
CA ARG A 99 -14.01 -19.75 21.20
C ARG A 99 -12.67 -20.29 21.68
#